data_AF-A0A6B3SP84-F1
#
_entry.id   AF-A0A6B3SP84-F1
#
_cell.length_a   1.000
_cell.length_b   1.000
_cell.length_c   1.000
_cell.angle_alpha   90.00
_cell.angle_beta   90.00
_cell.angle_gamma   90.00
#
_symmetry.space_group_name_H-M   'P 1'
#
loop_
_entity.id
_entity.type
_entity.pdbx_description
1 polymer ?
#
loop_
_entity_poly.entity_id
_entity_poly.type
_entity_poly.pdbx_seq_one_letter_code
_entity_poly.pdbx_strand_id
1 'polypeptide(L)'
;MLQVEISLVDGPARLVQVPDECVIGRGAGNEIRLEGWRVSKEHARLSRSPAGVVLEDTGGFGGTTVNGRRIDGHHGPLQDGDVIGIGPYRLRVAQIGEAAGTGRAVVQAASPDSRSDTAACRNRLATEEIRASHRAAEVAQRRVLRAVAGTPEATKAGFPMVIVPDPTRQEQEREWRRRIHATLLETMDLRRQDVSAMSDDKLRAETDALVRHIIASSEDSIPEDIDRDLLRKQVLDEAVGLGPLEELLDDEAISEIMVNRHDEIYVERAGRLQKHPMSFTGDRVVLGVIERIVAPLGRRIDEASPMVDARLKDGSRVHAIIPPLALKGPALTIRKFAKRKLDAGDLVRFGALSPDMAAFLDVCVRSRKNIIVSGGTGSGKTTLLNILSNFIPAGERVITVEDAAELRLHHAHLVSLESRPANAEGKGAVSIRDLVKNTLRMRPDRIVVGECRGAEALDMLQAMNTGHEGSLTTLHANTPRDALARLETLVLMAGMDLPLAAIREQIASAVDLIVQQTRFACGTRIVTSITEITGMESGKIQLQELFRFASRGYVGPDGKIDGDFTGCDMVPGFYEDLRAAGYPLDLDMFKPPPARVDPGERVSPADMEGRHAGFGERG
;
A
#
# COMPACT_ATOMS: atom_id res chain seq x y z
N MET A 1 -24.79 5.25 -42.64
CA MET A 1 -24.33 3.87 -42.34
C MET A 1 -22.84 3.91 -42.04
N LEU A 2 -22.41 3.29 -40.95
CA LEU A 2 -21.00 3.13 -40.58
C LEU A 2 -20.52 1.72 -40.97
N GLN A 3 -19.27 1.61 -41.41
CA GLN A 3 -18.62 0.33 -41.62
C GLN A 3 -17.63 0.08 -40.48
N VAL A 4 -17.84 -0.99 -39.73
CA VAL A 4 -17.03 -1.33 -38.55
C VAL A 4 -16.35 -2.67 -38.77
N GLU A 5 -15.03 -2.66 -38.73
CA GLU A 5 -14.20 -3.86 -38.69
C GLU A 5 -14.03 -4.30 -37.25
N ILE A 6 -14.27 -5.58 -36.96
CA ILE A 6 -14.22 -6.15 -35.61
C ILE A 6 -13.27 -7.36 -35.64
N SER A 7 -12.26 -7.35 -34.79
CA SER A 7 -11.29 -8.44 -34.64
C SER A 7 -11.07 -8.80 -33.17
N LEU A 8 -10.66 -10.03 -32.90
CA LEU A 8 -10.05 -10.41 -31.63
C LEU A 8 -8.54 -10.13 -31.72
N VAL A 9 -7.85 -9.96 -30.58
CA VAL A 9 -6.42 -9.56 -30.51
C VAL A 9 -5.51 -10.31 -31.51
N ASP A 10 -5.79 -11.59 -31.80
CA ASP A 10 -5.10 -12.43 -32.80
C ASP A 10 -6.07 -13.23 -33.70
N GLY A 11 -7.28 -12.72 -33.95
CA GLY A 11 -8.33 -13.44 -34.69
C GLY A 11 -8.71 -12.81 -36.04
N PRO A 12 -9.44 -13.54 -36.91
CA PRO A 12 -9.91 -13.00 -38.18
C PRO A 12 -10.82 -11.79 -37.97
N ALA A 13 -10.65 -10.76 -38.81
CA ALA A 13 -11.50 -9.58 -38.81
C ALA A 13 -12.83 -9.85 -39.54
N ARG A 14 -13.93 -9.38 -38.99
CA ARG A 14 -15.25 -9.35 -39.66
C ARG A 14 -15.69 -7.91 -39.87
N LEU A 15 -16.26 -7.61 -41.04
CA LEU A 15 -16.82 -6.31 -41.36
C LEU A 15 -18.34 -6.33 -41.14
N VAL A 16 -18.86 -5.32 -40.44
CA VAL A 16 -20.28 -5.15 -40.18
C VAL A 16 -20.69 -3.75 -40.63
N GLN A 17 -21.80 -3.65 -41.36
CA GLN A 17 -22.45 -2.37 -41.66
C GLN A 17 -23.54 -2.12 -40.65
N VAL A 18 -23.51 -0.94 -40.03
CA VAL A 18 -24.44 -0.54 -38.97
C VAL A 18 -25.01 0.85 -39.25
N PRO A 19 -26.15 1.23 -38.65
CA PRO A 19 -26.70 2.56 -38.76
C PRO A 19 -25.74 3.65 -38.24
N ASP A 20 -26.04 4.91 -38.54
CA ASP A 20 -25.22 6.06 -38.09
C ASP A 20 -25.22 6.25 -36.58
N GLU A 21 -26.22 5.70 -35.90
CA GLU A 21 -26.23 5.49 -34.46
C GLU A 21 -26.33 3.99 -34.18
N CYS A 22 -25.38 3.43 -33.44
CA CYS A 22 -25.42 2.02 -33.07
C CYS A 22 -24.85 1.76 -31.67
N VAL A 23 -25.37 0.71 -31.03
CA VAL A 23 -24.95 0.26 -29.71
C VAL A 23 -24.09 -0.99 -29.83
N ILE A 24 -23.03 -1.02 -29.05
CA ILE A 24 -22.04 -2.09 -28.97
C ILE A 24 -22.20 -2.78 -27.61
N GLY A 25 -22.33 -4.10 -27.59
CA GLY A 25 -22.34 -4.86 -26.33
C GLY A 25 -22.81 -6.31 -26.45
N ARG A 26 -23.06 -6.94 -25.30
CA ARG A 26 -23.47 -8.35 -25.17
C ARG A 26 -24.98 -8.57 -25.39
N GLY A 27 -25.79 -7.52 -25.27
CA GLY A 27 -27.24 -7.57 -25.42
C GLY A 27 -27.66 -8.11 -26.78
N ALA A 28 -28.71 -8.92 -26.82
CA ALA A 28 -29.22 -9.51 -28.06
C ALA A 28 -29.82 -8.46 -29.02
N GLY A 29 -30.19 -7.28 -28.51
CA GLY A 29 -30.74 -6.17 -29.30
C GLY A 29 -29.71 -5.17 -29.81
N ASN A 30 -28.41 -5.39 -29.57
CA ASN A 30 -27.37 -4.45 -29.99
C ASN A 30 -26.94 -4.73 -31.44
N GLU A 31 -26.73 -3.67 -32.22
CA GLU A 31 -26.32 -3.79 -33.63
C GLU A 31 -24.92 -4.40 -33.75
N ILE A 32 -24.01 -4.07 -32.82
CA ILE A 32 -22.71 -4.73 -32.71
C ILE A 32 -22.69 -5.62 -31.48
N ARG A 33 -22.97 -6.90 -31.72
CA ARG A 33 -22.94 -7.92 -30.67
C ARG A 33 -21.54 -8.48 -30.45
N LEU A 34 -21.01 -8.31 -29.25
CA LEU A 34 -19.75 -8.88 -28.77
C LEU A 34 -20.01 -9.85 -27.61
N GLU A 35 -19.18 -10.88 -27.47
CA GLU A 35 -19.37 -11.92 -26.45
C GLU A 35 -18.37 -11.82 -25.31
N GLY A 36 -18.66 -12.48 -24.18
CA GLY A 36 -17.76 -12.59 -23.04
C GLY A 36 -18.10 -11.67 -21.86
N TRP A 37 -17.62 -12.08 -20.69
CA TRP A 37 -18.00 -11.48 -19.41
C TRP A 37 -17.46 -10.05 -19.20
N ARG A 38 -16.40 -9.66 -19.94
CA ARG A 38 -15.82 -8.30 -19.93
C ARG A 38 -16.60 -7.29 -20.79
N VAL A 39 -17.62 -7.75 -21.52
CA VAL A 39 -18.52 -6.92 -22.33
C VAL A 39 -19.86 -6.74 -21.61
N SER A 40 -20.27 -5.48 -21.45
CA SER A 40 -21.52 -5.10 -20.77
C SER A 40 -22.73 -5.32 -21.69
N LYS A 41 -23.96 -5.35 -21.12
CA LYS A 41 -25.18 -5.55 -21.93
C LYS A 41 -25.28 -4.49 -23.03
N GLU A 42 -25.13 -3.23 -22.65
CA GLU A 42 -24.79 -2.09 -23.51
C GLU A 42 -23.45 -1.57 -22.99
N HIS A 43 -22.45 -1.43 -23.85
CA HIS A 43 -21.07 -1.12 -23.44
C HIS A 43 -20.57 0.18 -24.03
N ALA A 44 -20.86 0.43 -25.30
CA ALA A 44 -20.51 1.68 -25.94
C ALA A 44 -21.52 2.04 -27.03
N ARG A 45 -21.60 3.30 -27.42
CA ARG A 45 -22.43 3.81 -28.50
C ARG A 45 -21.56 4.55 -29.52
N LEU A 46 -21.77 4.29 -30.80
CA LEU A 46 -21.21 5.09 -31.89
C LEU A 46 -22.33 5.97 -32.45
N SER A 47 -22.03 7.25 -32.65
CA SER A 47 -22.96 8.21 -33.25
C SER A 47 -22.23 9.07 -34.29
N ARG A 48 -22.75 9.14 -35.52
CA ARG A 48 -22.22 10.02 -36.56
C ARG A 48 -22.78 11.43 -36.38
N SER A 49 -21.90 12.39 -36.13
CA SER A 49 -22.21 13.82 -36.09
C SER A 49 -21.67 14.53 -37.35
N PRO A 50 -22.08 15.78 -37.63
CA PRO A 50 -21.47 16.59 -38.70
C PRO A 50 -19.96 16.82 -38.53
N ALA A 51 -19.43 16.71 -37.30
CA ALA A 51 -18.01 16.84 -36.99
C ALA A 51 -17.22 15.52 -37.10
N GLY A 52 -17.89 14.39 -37.36
CA GLY A 52 -17.30 13.06 -37.42
C GLY A 52 -18.00 12.05 -36.49
N VAL A 53 -17.45 10.84 -36.42
CA VAL A 53 -18.00 9.77 -35.57
C VAL A 53 -17.54 9.94 -34.13
N VAL A 54 -18.48 9.96 -33.20
CA VAL A 54 -18.22 10.04 -31.76
C VAL A 54 -18.52 8.69 -31.13
N LEU A 55 -17.71 8.32 -30.15
CA LEU A 55 -17.83 7.14 -29.31
C LEU A 55 -18.20 7.55 -27.89
N GLU A 56 -19.15 6.85 -27.30
CA GLU A 56 -19.57 7.02 -25.90
C GLU A 56 -19.43 5.69 -25.16
N ASP A 57 -18.80 5.68 -23.99
CA ASP A 57 -18.78 4.56 -23.04
C ASP A 57 -19.99 4.65 -22.12
N THR A 58 -20.81 3.60 -22.08
CA THR A 58 -22.04 3.57 -21.29
C THR A 58 -21.81 3.17 -19.81
N GLY A 59 -20.56 3.14 -19.35
CA GLY A 59 -20.21 2.95 -17.93
C GLY A 59 -20.03 1.48 -17.53
N GLY A 60 -19.62 0.62 -18.47
CA GLY A 60 -19.43 -0.82 -18.23
C GLY A 60 -18.17 -1.17 -17.42
N PHE A 61 -18.21 -2.27 -16.66
CA PHE A 61 -17.09 -2.79 -15.84
C PHE A 61 -15.73 -2.88 -16.59
N GLY A 62 -15.75 -3.25 -17.88
CA GLY A 62 -14.52 -3.36 -18.70
C GLY A 62 -13.94 -2.02 -19.17
N GLY A 63 -14.77 -0.98 -19.27
CA GLY A 63 -14.45 0.29 -19.91
C GLY A 63 -14.13 0.19 -21.40
N THR A 64 -14.27 1.31 -22.09
CA THR A 64 -13.89 1.44 -23.50
C THR A 64 -12.53 2.13 -23.63
N THR A 65 -11.69 1.66 -24.56
CA THR A 65 -10.40 2.29 -24.86
C THR A 65 -10.33 2.75 -26.31
N VAL A 66 -9.58 3.80 -26.59
CA VAL A 66 -9.19 4.22 -27.94
C VAL A 66 -7.68 4.33 -28.00
N ASN A 67 -7.05 3.64 -28.95
CA ASN A 67 -5.59 3.54 -29.09
C ASN A 67 -4.87 3.13 -27.79
N GLY A 68 -5.50 2.24 -27.02
CA GLY A 68 -4.96 1.72 -25.76
C GLY A 68 -5.14 2.64 -24.54
N ARG A 69 -5.78 3.81 -24.70
CA ARG A 69 -6.12 4.72 -23.59
C ARG A 69 -7.61 4.62 -23.27
N ARG A 70 -7.96 4.54 -21.99
CA ARG A 70 -9.37 4.52 -21.55
C ARG A 70 -10.03 5.87 -21.81
N ILE A 71 -11.28 5.86 -22.22
CA ILE A 71 -12.08 7.08 -22.43
C ILE A 71 -12.97 7.32 -21.21
N ASP A 72 -13.18 8.60 -20.87
CA ASP A 72 -14.05 9.02 -19.76
C ASP A 72 -15.36 9.58 -20.33
N GLY A 73 -16.33 8.72 -20.58
CA GLY A 73 -17.65 9.09 -21.10
C GLY A 73 -17.67 9.21 -22.62
N HIS A 74 -17.17 10.31 -23.21
CA HIS A 74 -17.23 10.53 -24.66
C HIS A 74 -15.83 10.71 -25.28
N HIS A 75 -15.67 10.25 -26.52
CA HIS A 75 -14.46 10.38 -27.30
C HIS A 75 -14.78 10.59 -28.78
N GLY A 76 -14.31 11.69 -29.36
CA GLY A 76 -14.44 11.93 -30.79
C GLY A 76 -14.07 13.36 -31.18
N PRO A 77 -14.03 13.66 -32.49
CA PRO A 77 -14.30 12.71 -33.58
C PRO A 77 -13.19 11.67 -33.75
N LEU A 78 -13.57 10.41 -34.00
CA LEU A 78 -12.65 9.31 -34.31
C LEU A 78 -11.92 9.60 -35.63
N GLN A 79 -10.61 9.45 -35.61
CA GLN A 79 -9.73 9.58 -36.77
C GLN A 79 -9.61 8.26 -37.53
N ASP A 80 -9.24 8.33 -38.80
CA ASP A 80 -8.99 7.14 -39.60
C ASP A 80 -7.80 6.35 -39.03
N GLY A 81 -8.01 5.07 -38.74
CA GLY A 81 -7.03 4.20 -38.08
C GLY A 81 -7.15 4.10 -36.56
N ASP A 82 -8.03 4.86 -35.91
CA ASP A 82 -8.29 4.72 -34.47
C ASP A 82 -8.80 3.31 -34.14
N VAL A 83 -8.22 2.72 -33.09
CA VAL A 83 -8.57 1.38 -32.62
C VAL A 83 -9.33 1.46 -31.31
N ILE A 84 -10.61 1.08 -31.35
CA ILE A 84 -11.48 0.98 -30.18
C ILE A 84 -11.28 -0.40 -29.55
N GLY A 85 -10.92 -0.44 -28.27
CA GLY A 85 -10.77 -1.68 -27.50
C GLY A 85 -11.93 -1.89 -26.52
N ILE A 86 -12.62 -3.02 -26.65
CA ILE A 86 -13.71 -3.47 -25.75
C ILE A 86 -13.45 -4.94 -25.37
N GLY A 87 -13.04 -5.19 -24.13
CA GLY A 87 -12.66 -6.53 -23.69
C GLY A 87 -11.52 -7.11 -24.56
N PRO A 88 -11.67 -8.32 -25.15
CA PRO A 88 -10.68 -8.88 -26.07
C PRO A 88 -10.83 -8.40 -27.53
N TYR A 89 -11.80 -7.53 -27.82
CA TYR A 89 -12.09 -7.08 -29.18
C TYR A 89 -11.39 -5.76 -29.51
N ARG A 90 -10.99 -5.63 -30.77
CA ARG A 90 -10.53 -4.40 -31.40
C ARG A 90 -11.47 -4.06 -32.55
N LEU A 91 -11.97 -2.82 -32.55
CA LEU A 91 -12.88 -2.30 -33.55
C LEU A 91 -12.24 -1.11 -34.27
N ARG A 92 -12.45 -1.01 -35.58
CA ARG A 92 -12.05 0.14 -36.39
C ARG A 92 -13.25 0.62 -37.20
N VAL A 93 -13.47 1.93 -37.21
CA VAL A 93 -14.57 2.53 -37.96
C VAL A 93 -14.01 3.14 -39.23
N ALA A 94 -14.37 2.60 -40.39
CA ALA A 94 -13.99 3.17 -41.68
C ALA A 94 -14.98 4.27 -42.07
N GLN A 95 -14.49 5.49 -42.30
CA GLN A 95 -15.32 6.58 -42.81
C GLN A 95 -15.45 6.46 -44.34
N ILE A 96 -16.68 6.29 -44.83
CA ILE A 96 -16.99 6.50 -46.26
C ILE A 96 -17.14 8.03 -46.44
N GLY A 97 -16.27 8.59 -47.30
CA GLY A 97 -15.76 9.97 -47.34
C GLY A 97 -16.73 11.16 -47.40
N GLU A 98 -16.20 12.35 -47.05
CA GLU A 98 -15.93 13.46 -48.00
C GLU A 98 -14.83 14.39 -47.45
N ALA A 99 -14.02 14.95 -48.36
CA ALA A 99 -12.80 15.73 -48.09
C ALA A 99 -13.04 17.24 -48.13
N ALA A 100 -12.31 18.03 -47.30
CA ALA A 100 -11.54 19.22 -47.69
C ALA A 100 -11.12 20.10 -46.50
N GLY A 101 -9.83 20.43 -46.42
CA GLY A 101 -9.39 21.84 -46.29
C GLY A 101 -8.84 22.37 -44.95
N THR A 102 -7.54 22.66 -44.97
CA THR A 102 -6.83 23.82 -44.36
C THR A 102 -6.24 23.70 -42.92
N GLY A 103 -4.97 23.26 -42.88
CA GLY A 103 -3.81 24.09 -42.50
C GLY A 103 -3.55 24.46 -41.02
N ARG A 104 -2.44 23.96 -40.45
CA ARG A 104 -1.45 24.80 -39.73
C ARG A 104 -0.10 24.12 -39.46
N ALA A 105 0.95 24.81 -39.92
CA ALA A 105 2.32 24.96 -39.41
C ALA A 105 3.09 23.75 -38.85
N VAL A 106 4.13 23.37 -39.59
CA VAL A 106 5.28 22.59 -39.12
C VAL A 106 6.18 23.50 -38.28
N VAL A 107 6.38 23.18 -37.00
CA VAL A 107 7.51 23.66 -36.21
C VAL A 107 8.49 22.50 -36.09
N GLN A 108 9.67 22.69 -36.68
CA GLN A 108 10.82 21.79 -36.59
C GLN A 108 11.28 21.65 -35.13
N ALA A 109 11.28 20.42 -34.63
CA ALA A 109 11.95 20.08 -33.38
C ALA A 109 13.47 20.04 -33.63
N ALA A 110 14.21 20.89 -32.92
CA ALA A 110 15.66 20.83 -32.84
C ALA A 110 16.11 19.61 -32.03
N SER A 111 17.16 18.94 -32.51
CA SER A 111 17.79 17.76 -31.94
C SER A 111 18.36 18.02 -30.55
N PRO A 112 18.23 17.09 -29.58
CA PRO A 112 18.88 17.22 -28.28
C PRO A 112 20.24 16.52 -28.30
N ASP A 113 21.33 17.28 -28.46
CA ASP A 113 22.66 16.83 -28.08
C ASP A 113 23.21 17.70 -26.95
N SER A 114 24.00 17.04 -26.08
CA SER A 114 24.58 17.47 -24.80
C SER A 114 23.73 17.26 -23.54
N ARG A 115 23.64 15.98 -23.13
CA ARG A 115 23.48 15.62 -21.71
C ARG A 115 24.83 15.10 -21.21
N SER A 116 25.26 15.52 -20.04
CA SER A 116 26.42 14.92 -19.39
C SER A 116 26.15 13.45 -19.07
N ASP A 117 26.91 12.55 -19.70
CA ASP A 117 26.73 11.09 -19.65
C ASP A 117 26.84 10.48 -18.25
N THR A 118 27.41 11.21 -17.29
CA THR A 118 27.75 10.71 -15.95
C THR A 118 26.58 10.68 -14.95
N ALA A 119 25.55 11.51 -15.12
CA ALA A 119 24.39 11.51 -14.22
C ALA A 119 23.25 10.59 -14.69
N ALA A 120 23.07 10.45 -16.01
CA ALA A 120 22.11 9.52 -16.59
C ALA A 120 22.55 8.05 -16.42
N CYS A 121 23.85 7.79 -16.47
CA CYS A 121 24.42 6.46 -16.22
C CYS A 121 24.16 5.99 -14.77
N ARG A 122 24.40 6.85 -13.77
CA ARG A 122 24.22 6.51 -12.34
C ARG A 122 22.76 6.21 -11.96
N ASN A 123 21.80 6.98 -12.47
CA ASN A 123 20.37 6.73 -12.22
C ASN A 123 19.84 5.49 -12.95
N ARG A 124 20.37 5.19 -14.15
CA ARG A 124 20.04 3.98 -14.89
C ARG A 124 20.57 2.73 -14.17
N LEU A 125 21.81 2.78 -13.66
CA LEU A 125 22.43 1.70 -12.89
C LEU A 125 21.65 1.39 -11.61
N ALA A 126 21.26 2.39 -10.81
CA ALA A 126 20.47 2.16 -9.60
C ALA A 126 19.08 1.56 -9.90
N THR A 127 18.43 2.00 -10.99
CA THR A 127 17.13 1.46 -11.42
C THR A 127 17.28 0.03 -11.96
N GLU A 128 18.38 -0.26 -12.65
CA GLU A 128 18.70 -1.58 -13.18
C GLU A 128 19.11 -2.57 -12.07
N GLU A 129 19.83 -2.13 -11.04
CA GLU A 129 20.17 -2.91 -9.84
C GLU A 129 18.93 -3.34 -9.06
N ILE A 130 17.96 -2.44 -8.87
CA ILE A 130 16.68 -2.77 -8.22
C ILE A 130 15.90 -3.80 -9.06
N ARG A 131 15.83 -3.61 -10.38
CA ARG A 131 15.18 -4.57 -11.30
C ARG A 131 15.94 -5.91 -11.37
N ALA A 132 17.26 -5.89 -11.28
CA ALA A 132 18.10 -7.09 -11.25
C ALA A 132 17.91 -7.85 -9.94
N SER A 133 17.84 -7.14 -8.80
CA SER A 133 17.51 -7.69 -7.48
C SER A 133 16.13 -8.35 -7.45
N HIS A 134 15.10 -7.71 -8.04
CA HIS A 134 13.78 -8.32 -8.21
C HIS A 134 13.81 -9.61 -9.04
N ARG A 135 14.53 -9.62 -10.18
CA ARG A 135 14.68 -10.82 -11.01
C ARG A 135 15.48 -11.92 -10.31
N ALA A 136 16.53 -11.56 -9.57
CA ALA A 136 17.31 -12.51 -8.78
C ALA A 136 16.49 -13.14 -7.64
N ALA A 137 15.62 -12.35 -6.99
CA ALA A 137 14.67 -12.84 -5.99
C ALA A 137 13.64 -13.81 -6.59
N GLU A 138 13.09 -13.52 -7.77
CA GLU A 138 12.18 -14.45 -8.47
C GLU A 138 12.87 -15.78 -8.83
N VAL A 139 14.14 -15.72 -9.26
CA VAL A 139 14.94 -16.91 -9.55
C VAL A 139 15.26 -17.70 -8.28
N ALA A 140 15.60 -17.02 -7.18
CA ALA A 140 15.86 -17.64 -5.88
C ALA A 140 14.58 -18.29 -5.31
N GLN A 141 13.44 -17.61 -5.39
CA GLN A 141 12.14 -18.14 -4.95
C GLN A 141 11.74 -19.38 -5.77
N ARG A 142 11.97 -19.37 -7.09
CA ARG A 142 11.77 -20.55 -7.94
C ARG A 142 12.74 -21.69 -7.62
N ARG A 143 13.99 -21.39 -7.24
CA ARG A 143 14.97 -22.39 -6.80
C ARG A 143 14.57 -23.02 -5.47
N VAL A 144 14.11 -22.24 -4.50
CA VAL A 144 13.61 -22.74 -3.22
C VAL A 144 12.37 -23.61 -3.42
N LEU A 145 11.41 -23.16 -4.24
CA LEU A 145 10.22 -23.96 -4.58
C LEU A 145 10.57 -25.27 -5.30
N ARG A 146 11.61 -25.29 -6.15
CA ARG A 146 12.11 -26.53 -6.79
C ARG A 146 12.88 -27.43 -5.83
N ALA A 147 13.66 -26.87 -4.90
CA ALA A 147 14.40 -27.64 -3.90
C ALA A 147 13.46 -28.35 -2.91
N VAL A 148 12.39 -27.67 -2.51
CA VAL A 148 11.32 -28.22 -1.64
C VAL A 148 10.50 -29.30 -2.36
N ALA A 149 10.36 -29.22 -3.68
CA ALA A 149 9.65 -30.23 -4.47
C ALA A 149 10.50 -31.48 -4.82
N GLY A 150 11.81 -31.48 -4.52
CA GLY A 150 12.77 -32.41 -5.13
C GLY A 150 13.60 -33.29 -4.19
N THR A 151 13.39 -33.28 -2.86
CA THR A 151 14.21 -34.09 -1.93
C THR A 151 13.36 -34.87 -0.92
N PRO A 152 13.29 -36.22 -1.01
CA PRO A 152 12.63 -37.06 0.00
C PRO A 152 13.49 -37.35 1.25
N GLU A 153 14.66 -36.72 1.42
CA GLU A 153 15.68 -37.16 2.39
C GLU A 153 16.00 -36.17 3.53
N ALA A 154 15.19 -35.13 3.75
CA ALA A 154 15.35 -34.23 4.89
C ALA A 154 14.45 -34.64 6.09
N THR A 155 14.56 -35.88 6.57
CA THR A 155 13.89 -36.37 7.81
C THR A 155 14.86 -36.90 8.86
N LYS A 156 16.12 -36.42 8.86
CA LYS A 156 17.10 -36.73 9.91
C LYS A 156 17.94 -35.50 10.33
N ALA A 157 17.26 -34.48 10.83
CA ALA A 157 17.87 -33.51 11.76
C ALA A 157 16.76 -33.06 12.70
N GLY A 158 17.00 -33.20 14.02
CA GLY A 158 15.99 -33.04 15.07
C GLY A 158 15.46 -31.62 15.20
N PHE A 159 14.54 -31.25 14.31
CA PHE A 159 13.56 -30.20 14.57
C PHE A 159 12.49 -30.79 15.51
N PRO A 160 12.01 -30.05 16.52
CA PRO A 160 10.80 -30.45 17.22
C PRO A 160 9.72 -30.59 16.15
N MET A 161 9.22 -31.81 15.96
CA MET A 161 8.06 -32.06 15.10
C MET A 161 6.96 -31.12 15.61
N VAL A 162 6.65 -30.07 14.83
CA VAL A 162 5.37 -29.41 14.94
C VAL A 162 4.38 -30.53 14.62
N ILE A 163 3.67 -31.00 15.66
CA ILE A 163 2.59 -31.96 15.51
C ILE A 163 1.61 -31.27 14.56
N VAL A 164 1.65 -31.63 13.28
CA VAL A 164 0.62 -31.24 12.33
C VAL A 164 -0.65 -31.91 12.88
N PRO A 165 -1.65 -31.14 13.34
CA PRO A 165 -2.85 -31.76 13.90
C PRO A 165 -3.47 -32.66 12.83
N ASP A 166 -3.91 -33.86 13.23
CA ASP A 166 -4.54 -34.80 12.32
C ASP A 166 -5.71 -34.12 11.60
N PRO A 167 -5.71 -34.03 10.26
CA PRO A 167 -6.77 -33.35 9.51
C PRO A 167 -8.15 -33.96 9.76
N THR A 168 -8.23 -35.25 10.08
CA THR A 168 -9.49 -35.90 10.44
C THR A 168 -10.01 -35.44 11.80
N ARG A 169 -9.11 -35.25 12.77
CA ARG A 169 -9.43 -34.69 14.10
C ARG A 169 -9.91 -33.24 14.00
N GLN A 170 -9.24 -32.41 13.20
CA GLN A 170 -9.66 -31.02 12.99
C GLN A 170 -11.05 -30.92 12.35
N GLU A 171 -11.37 -31.83 11.43
CA GLU A 171 -12.68 -31.90 10.79
C GLU A 171 -13.77 -32.34 11.78
N GLN A 172 -13.48 -33.32 12.64
CA GLN A 172 -14.37 -33.75 13.71
C GLN A 172 -14.62 -32.65 14.75
N GLU A 173 -13.57 -31.98 15.24
CA GLU A 173 -13.68 -30.85 16.17
C GLU A 173 -14.55 -29.73 15.57
N ARG A 174 -14.36 -29.44 14.28
CA ARG A 174 -15.17 -28.45 13.55
C ARG A 174 -16.63 -28.86 13.42
N GLU A 175 -16.89 -30.14 13.14
CA GLU A 175 -18.24 -30.68 13.04
C GLU A 175 -18.98 -30.57 14.38
N TRP A 176 -18.33 -30.97 15.47
CA TRP A 176 -18.89 -30.84 16.82
C TRP A 176 -19.14 -29.39 17.21
N ARG A 177 -18.21 -28.49 16.89
CA ARG A 177 -18.40 -27.05 17.12
C ARG A 177 -19.62 -26.52 16.36
N ARG A 178 -19.78 -26.91 15.09
CA ARG A 178 -20.95 -26.52 14.28
C ARG A 178 -22.26 -27.07 14.85
N ARG A 179 -22.28 -28.33 15.31
CA ARG A 179 -23.48 -28.95 15.92
C ARG A 179 -23.90 -28.24 17.20
N ILE A 180 -22.97 -28.06 18.14
CA ILE A 180 -23.25 -27.40 19.42
C ILE A 180 -23.67 -25.94 19.19
N HIS A 181 -23.00 -25.23 18.27
CA HIS A 181 -23.37 -23.85 17.93
C HIS A 181 -24.77 -23.76 17.31
N ALA A 182 -25.17 -24.71 16.45
CA ALA A 182 -26.52 -24.74 15.88
C ALA A 182 -27.58 -24.94 16.98
N THR A 183 -27.38 -25.91 17.89
CA THR A 183 -28.27 -26.15 19.03
C THR A 183 -28.34 -24.95 19.97
N LEU A 184 -27.20 -24.27 20.20
CA LEU A 184 -27.16 -23.06 21.00
C LEU A 184 -28.00 -21.94 20.39
N LEU A 185 -27.86 -21.69 19.08
CA LEU A 185 -28.63 -20.66 18.38
C LEU A 185 -30.13 -20.95 18.44
N GLU A 186 -30.55 -22.20 18.20
CA GLU A 186 -31.96 -22.60 18.32
C GLU A 186 -32.48 -22.35 19.74
N THR A 187 -31.68 -22.69 20.75
CA THR A 187 -32.05 -22.49 22.16
C THR A 187 -32.13 -21.01 22.54
N MET A 188 -31.23 -20.17 22.00
CA MET A 188 -31.22 -18.72 22.23
C MET A 188 -32.34 -18.00 21.47
N ASP A 189 -32.66 -18.42 20.25
CA ASP A 189 -33.74 -17.83 19.45
C ASP A 189 -35.11 -18.05 20.12
N LEU A 190 -35.31 -19.18 20.80
CA LEU A 190 -36.48 -19.44 21.64
C LEU A 190 -36.57 -18.50 22.85
N ARG A 191 -35.48 -17.83 23.24
CA ARG A 191 -35.38 -16.89 24.37
C ARG A 191 -35.23 -15.42 23.94
N ARG A 192 -35.52 -15.10 22.67
CA ARG A 192 -35.26 -13.79 22.02
C ARG A 192 -35.67 -12.54 22.80
N GLN A 193 -36.74 -12.61 23.60
CA GLN A 193 -37.21 -11.45 24.38
C GLN A 193 -36.31 -11.10 25.58
N ASP A 194 -35.62 -12.09 26.18
CA ASP A 194 -34.77 -11.88 27.36
C ASP A 194 -33.35 -11.41 27.00
N VAL A 195 -32.83 -11.85 25.85
CA VAL A 195 -31.44 -11.61 25.41
C VAL A 195 -31.17 -10.14 25.05
N SER A 196 -32.16 -9.46 24.45
CA SER A 196 -32.01 -8.08 23.97
C SER A 196 -31.85 -7.01 25.07
N ALA A 197 -32.19 -7.35 26.32
CA ALA A 197 -32.16 -6.44 27.47
C ALA A 197 -30.96 -6.67 28.40
N MET A 198 -30.07 -7.61 28.09
CA MET A 198 -28.97 -8.02 28.96
C MET A 198 -27.68 -7.23 28.70
N SER A 199 -26.88 -7.02 29.75
CA SER A 199 -25.50 -6.56 29.62
C SER A 199 -24.60 -7.67 29.06
N ASP A 200 -23.54 -7.32 28.34
CA ASP A 200 -22.56 -8.25 27.74
C ASP A 200 -22.07 -9.33 28.72
N ASP A 201 -21.73 -8.95 29.96
CA ASP A 201 -21.25 -9.89 30.99
C ASP A 201 -22.31 -10.93 31.39
N LYS A 202 -23.57 -10.49 31.46
CA LYS A 202 -24.69 -11.35 31.83
C LYS A 202 -25.05 -12.28 30.67
N LEU A 203 -25.01 -11.76 29.45
CA LEU A 203 -25.21 -12.54 28.23
C LEU A 203 -24.14 -13.63 28.11
N ARG A 204 -22.86 -13.30 28.32
CA ARG A 204 -21.77 -14.28 28.30
C ARG A 204 -21.93 -15.34 29.37
N ALA A 205 -22.34 -14.98 30.59
CA ALA A 205 -22.59 -15.94 31.66
C ALA A 205 -23.76 -16.90 31.37
N GLU A 206 -24.88 -16.40 30.86
CA GLU A 206 -26.03 -17.24 30.50
C GLU A 206 -25.74 -18.13 29.29
N THR A 207 -25.05 -17.60 28.27
CA THR A 207 -24.60 -18.40 27.13
C THR A 207 -23.62 -19.49 27.56
N ASP A 208 -22.66 -19.22 28.46
CA ASP A 208 -21.75 -20.25 28.99
C ASP A 208 -22.53 -21.36 29.71
N ALA A 209 -23.53 -21.00 30.53
CA ALA A 209 -24.37 -21.98 31.21
C ALA A 209 -25.15 -22.87 30.22
N LEU A 210 -25.67 -22.28 29.13
CA LEU A 210 -26.35 -23.02 28.07
C LEU A 210 -25.40 -23.95 27.31
N VAL A 211 -24.21 -23.47 26.94
CA VAL A 211 -23.20 -24.31 26.26
C VAL A 211 -22.79 -25.49 27.14
N ARG A 212 -22.57 -25.27 28.44
CA ARG A 212 -22.30 -26.37 29.40
C ARG A 212 -23.42 -27.39 29.42
N HIS A 213 -24.68 -26.94 29.43
CA HIS A 213 -25.83 -27.84 29.42
C HIS A 213 -25.91 -28.66 28.12
N ILE A 214 -25.68 -28.02 26.96
CA ILE A 214 -25.69 -28.69 25.66
C ILE A 214 -24.58 -29.74 25.57
N ILE A 215 -23.36 -29.39 25.99
CA ILE A 215 -22.22 -30.32 26.03
C ILE A 215 -22.52 -31.50 26.95
N ALA A 216 -23.05 -31.25 28.16
CA ALA A 216 -23.43 -32.32 29.10
C ALA A 216 -24.55 -33.21 28.56
N SER A 217 -25.52 -32.64 27.83
CA SER A 217 -26.60 -33.43 27.20
C SER A 217 -26.14 -34.28 25.99
N SER A 218 -24.96 -33.98 25.45
CA SER A 218 -24.37 -34.68 24.29
C SER A 218 -23.17 -35.56 24.69
N GLU A 219 -22.99 -35.79 25.99
CA GLU A 219 -21.77 -36.32 26.60
C GLU A 219 -21.36 -37.70 26.05
N ASP A 220 -22.32 -38.59 25.77
CA ASP A 220 -22.06 -39.93 25.23
C ASP A 220 -21.66 -39.95 23.75
N SER A 221 -21.82 -38.83 23.05
CA SER A 221 -21.61 -38.75 21.61
C SER A 221 -20.40 -37.92 21.19
N ILE A 222 -19.87 -37.07 22.07
CA ILE A 222 -18.62 -36.32 21.83
C ILE A 222 -17.42 -37.26 22.07
N PRO A 223 -16.55 -37.47 21.07
CA PRO A 223 -15.33 -38.28 21.23
C PRO A 223 -14.43 -37.82 22.40
N GLU A 224 -13.81 -38.76 23.11
CA GLU A 224 -12.97 -38.48 24.29
C GLU A 224 -11.70 -37.68 23.98
N ASP A 225 -11.24 -37.70 22.72
CA ASP A 225 -10.06 -36.98 22.25
C ASP A 225 -10.32 -35.49 21.96
N ILE A 226 -11.59 -35.06 21.99
CA ILE A 226 -11.96 -33.65 21.86
C ILE A 226 -11.93 -32.99 23.24
N ASP A 227 -11.10 -31.94 23.37
CA ASP A 227 -11.05 -31.11 24.57
C ASP A 227 -12.36 -30.32 24.72
N ARG A 228 -13.18 -30.75 25.69
CA ARG A 228 -14.50 -30.17 25.97
C ARG A 228 -14.42 -28.74 26.50
N ASP A 229 -13.37 -28.39 27.25
CA ASP A 229 -13.19 -27.03 27.76
C ASP A 229 -12.80 -26.07 26.63
N LEU A 230 -11.92 -26.51 25.72
CA LEU A 230 -11.57 -25.78 24.52
C LEU A 230 -12.79 -25.62 23.59
N LEU A 231 -13.56 -26.68 23.38
CA LEU A 231 -14.78 -26.67 22.58
C LEU A 231 -15.82 -25.69 23.17
N ARG A 232 -16.05 -25.72 24.49
CA ARG A 232 -16.92 -24.77 25.19
C ARG A 232 -16.46 -23.34 24.95
N LYS A 233 -15.18 -23.05 25.16
CA LYS A 233 -14.60 -21.72 24.97
C LYS A 233 -14.82 -21.24 23.53
N GLN A 234 -14.50 -22.05 22.53
CA GLN A 234 -14.65 -21.68 21.12
C GLN A 234 -16.12 -21.44 20.72
N VAL A 235 -17.06 -22.25 21.21
CA VAL A 235 -18.50 -22.05 20.94
C VAL A 235 -19.00 -20.76 21.61
N LEU A 236 -18.59 -20.52 22.87
CA LEU A 236 -18.94 -19.30 23.59
C LEU A 236 -18.40 -18.05 22.87
N ASP A 237 -17.12 -18.08 22.50
CA ASP A 237 -16.46 -16.99 21.80
C ASP A 237 -17.10 -16.75 20.43
N GLU A 238 -17.54 -17.78 19.69
CA GLU A 238 -18.29 -17.60 18.42
C GLU A 238 -19.69 -16.99 18.65
N ALA A 239 -20.38 -17.40 19.71
CA ALA A 239 -21.76 -16.99 19.98
C ALA A 239 -21.88 -15.53 20.45
N VAL A 240 -21.04 -15.12 21.41
CA VAL A 240 -21.13 -13.78 22.04
C VAL A 240 -19.88 -12.93 21.86
N GLY A 241 -18.76 -13.53 21.47
CA GLY A 241 -17.46 -12.88 21.28
C GLY A 241 -17.07 -12.76 19.80
N LEU A 242 -15.83 -12.40 19.49
CA LEU A 242 -15.35 -12.27 18.10
C LEU A 242 -14.96 -13.63 17.46
N GLY A 243 -15.37 -14.75 18.07
CA GLY A 243 -15.04 -16.10 17.62
C GLY A 243 -13.54 -16.35 17.60
N PRO A 244 -13.01 -17.05 16.58
CA PRO A 244 -11.58 -17.31 16.43
C PRO A 244 -10.70 -16.05 16.41
N LEU A 245 -11.28 -14.88 16.18
CA LEU A 245 -10.52 -13.63 16.14
C LEU A 245 -10.03 -13.20 17.53
N GLU A 246 -10.68 -13.60 18.63
CA GLU A 246 -10.24 -13.19 19.98
C GLU A 246 -8.80 -13.65 20.24
N GLU A 247 -8.50 -14.92 20.00
CA GLU A 247 -7.16 -15.48 20.16
C GLU A 247 -6.14 -14.86 19.18
N LEU A 248 -6.55 -14.59 17.94
CA LEU A 248 -5.68 -13.96 16.94
C LEU A 248 -5.39 -12.48 17.26
N LEU A 249 -6.36 -11.77 17.85
CA LEU A 249 -6.21 -10.39 18.29
C LEU A 249 -5.30 -10.30 19.53
N ASP A 250 -5.31 -11.30 20.40
CA ASP A 250 -4.45 -11.35 21.57
C ASP A 250 -2.98 -11.67 21.23
N ASP A 251 -2.72 -12.45 20.17
CA ASP A 251 -1.37 -12.85 19.77
C ASP A 251 -0.53 -11.68 19.21
N GLU A 252 0.41 -11.15 20.01
CA GLU A 252 1.25 -10.01 19.64
C GLU A 252 2.17 -10.24 18.43
N ALA A 253 2.44 -11.49 18.05
CA ALA A 253 3.26 -11.81 16.88
C ALA A 253 2.50 -11.66 15.55
N ILE A 254 1.17 -11.50 15.60
CA ILE A 254 0.31 -11.26 14.44
C ILE A 254 0.14 -9.76 14.21
N SER A 255 0.43 -9.29 12.99
CA SER A 255 0.24 -7.89 12.57
C SER A 255 -1.08 -7.67 11.81
N GLU A 256 -1.58 -8.68 11.11
CA GLU A 256 -2.77 -8.57 10.26
C GLU A 256 -3.52 -9.92 10.23
N ILE A 257 -4.84 -9.86 10.17
CA ILE A 257 -5.75 -11.01 10.10
C ILE A 257 -6.66 -10.82 8.89
N MET A 258 -6.79 -11.83 8.05
CA MET A 258 -7.63 -11.81 6.85
C MET A 258 -8.53 -13.05 6.84
N VAL A 259 -9.84 -12.83 6.95
CA VAL A 259 -10.88 -13.84 6.77
C VAL A 259 -11.37 -13.71 5.34
N ASN A 260 -10.94 -14.61 4.46
CA ASN A 260 -11.36 -14.60 3.06
C ASN A 260 -12.72 -15.29 2.87
N ARG A 261 -13.01 -16.27 3.74
CA ARG A 261 -14.23 -17.04 3.87
C ARG A 261 -14.34 -17.55 5.30
N HIS A 262 -15.51 -18.05 5.70
CA HIS A 262 -15.68 -18.68 7.01
C HIS A 262 -14.67 -19.82 7.27
N ASP A 263 -14.19 -20.51 6.24
CA ASP A 263 -13.26 -21.64 6.34
C ASP A 263 -11.79 -21.30 6.03
N GLU A 264 -11.48 -20.03 5.78
CA GLU A 264 -10.17 -19.62 5.29
C GLU A 264 -9.71 -18.32 5.96
N ILE A 265 -8.80 -18.48 6.93
CA ILE A 265 -8.15 -17.38 7.65
C ILE A 265 -6.66 -17.36 7.30
N TYR A 266 -6.14 -16.18 6.98
CA TYR A 266 -4.71 -15.88 6.85
C TYR A 266 -4.29 -14.88 7.93
N VAL A 267 -3.02 -14.98 8.34
CA VAL A 267 -2.41 -14.05 9.28
C VAL A 267 -1.05 -13.58 8.74
N GLU A 268 -0.69 -12.33 9.00
CA GLU A 268 0.68 -11.84 8.78
C GLU A 268 1.47 -11.99 10.10
N ARG A 269 2.58 -12.73 10.04
CA ARG A 269 3.57 -12.82 11.12
C ARG A 269 4.93 -12.42 10.59
N ALA A 270 5.60 -11.48 11.27
CA ALA A 270 6.91 -10.96 10.85
C ALA A 270 6.98 -10.55 9.36
N GLY A 271 5.91 -9.96 8.82
CA GLY A 271 5.85 -9.52 7.42
C GLY A 271 5.64 -10.65 6.39
N ARG A 272 5.29 -11.87 6.82
CA ARG A 272 5.00 -13.01 5.94
C ARG A 272 3.55 -13.48 6.15
N LEU A 273 2.82 -13.64 5.05
CA LEU A 273 1.45 -14.17 5.05
C LEU A 273 1.46 -15.69 5.21
N GLN A 274 0.63 -16.21 6.10
CA GLN A 274 0.51 -17.63 6.40
C GLN A 274 -0.95 -18.01 6.58
N LYS A 275 -1.36 -19.18 6.09
CA LYS A 275 -2.70 -19.71 6.35
C LYS A 275 -2.77 -20.18 7.81
N HIS A 276 -3.82 -19.78 8.51
CA HIS A 276 -4.06 -20.18 9.90
C HIS A 276 -5.00 -21.41 9.94
N PRO A 277 -4.80 -22.38 10.86
CA PRO A 277 -5.66 -23.56 10.97
C PRO A 277 -7.07 -23.26 11.51
N MET A 278 -7.24 -22.17 12.26
CA MET A 278 -8.55 -21.76 12.76
C MET A 278 -9.51 -21.35 11.64
N SER A 279 -10.81 -21.56 11.87
CA SER A 279 -11.90 -21.20 10.97
C SER A 279 -13.15 -20.84 11.77
N PHE A 280 -14.14 -20.22 11.13
CA PHE A 280 -15.50 -20.07 11.63
C PHE A 280 -16.37 -21.26 11.22
N THR A 281 -17.43 -21.52 12.00
CA THR A 281 -18.42 -22.59 11.73
C THR A 281 -19.29 -22.32 10.50
N GLY A 282 -19.45 -21.06 10.07
CA GLY A 282 -20.18 -20.70 8.85
C GLY A 282 -20.26 -19.19 8.59
N ASP A 283 -20.74 -18.82 7.40
CA ASP A 283 -20.85 -17.41 6.96
C ASP A 283 -21.75 -16.56 7.88
N ARG A 284 -22.82 -17.14 8.43
CA ARG A 284 -23.70 -16.45 9.39
C ARG A 284 -22.97 -15.99 10.64
N VAL A 285 -21.97 -16.76 11.09
CA VAL A 285 -21.16 -16.39 12.26
C VAL A 285 -20.23 -15.25 11.92
N VAL A 286 -19.63 -15.26 10.71
CA VAL A 286 -18.80 -14.14 10.24
C VAL A 286 -19.64 -12.87 10.14
N LEU A 287 -20.86 -12.93 9.60
CA LEU A 287 -21.79 -11.79 9.57
C LEU A 287 -22.10 -11.27 10.98
N GLY A 288 -22.46 -12.16 11.91
CA GLY A 288 -22.74 -11.76 13.29
C GLY A 288 -21.54 -11.10 13.97
N VAL A 289 -20.31 -11.56 13.69
CA VAL A 289 -19.09 -10.92 14.16
C VAL A 289 -18.92 -9.52 13.55
N ILE A 290 -19.12 -9.37 12.24
CA ILE A 290 -19.06 -8.07 11.57
C ILE A 290 -20.09 -7.11 12.19
N GLU A 291 -21.34 -7.55 12.37
CA GLU A 291 -22.41 -6.76 12.99
C GLU A 291 -22.05 -6.30 14.40
N ARG A 292 -21.48 -7.19 15.22
CA ARG A 292 -21.02 -6.86 16.58
C ARG A 292 -19.86 -5.87 16.61
N ILE A 293 -19.00 -5.85 15.59
CA ILE A 293 -17.94 -4.85 15.45
C ILE A 293 -18.54 -3.47 15.08
N VAL A 294 -19.48 -3.42 14.15
CA VAL A 294 -19.94 -2.15 13.55
C VAL A 294 -21.09 -1.49 14.31
N ALA A 295 -21.97 -2.26 14.95
CA ALA A 295 -23.15 -1.74 15.62
C ALA A 295 -22.84 -0.73 16.75
N PRO A 296 -21.87 -0.98 17.66
CA PRO A 296 -21.51 -0.02 18.70
C PRO A 296 -20.93 1.29 18.17
N LEU A 297 -20.40 1.28 16.93
CA LEU A 297 -19.79 2.44 16.28
C LEU A 297 -20.84 3.30 15.53
N GLY A 298 -22.11 2.92 15.56
CA GLY A 298 -23.18 3.56 14.79
C GLY A 298 -23.00 3.40 13.27
N ARG A 299 -22.23 2.39 12.84
CA ARG A 299 -22.01 2.06 11.43
C ARG A 299 -23.01 0.98 11.01
N ARG A 300 -23.31 0.92 9.71
CA ARG A 300 -24.22 -0.06 9.11
C ARG A 300 -23.51 -0.86 8.04
N ILE A 301 -23.89 -2.13 7.93
CA ILE A 301 -23.51 -3.01 6.85
C ILE A 301 -24.70 -3.91 6.52
N ASP A 302 -25.17 -3.86 5.29
CA ASP A 302 -26.34 -4.59 4.80
C ASP A 302 -26.27 -4.69 3.27
N GLU A 303 -27.28 -5.26 2.62
CA GLU A 303 -27.28 -5.41 1.15
C GLU A 303 -27.23 -4.07 0.40
N ALA A 304 -27.70 -2.97 0.99
CA ALA A 304 -27.65 -1.64 0.40
C ALA A 304 -26.29 -0.96 0.61
N SER A 305 -25.61 -1.26 1.72
CA SER A 305 -24.25 -0.82 2.04
C SER A 305 -23.35 -2.02 2.39
N PRO A 306 -22.93 -2.81 1.39
CA PRO A 306 -22.30 -4.13 1.60
C PRO A 306 -20.81 -4.07 2.00
N MET A 307 -20.29 -2.89 2.35
CA MET A 307 -18.91 -2.70 2.79
C MET A 307 -18.83 -1.64 3.88
N VAL A 308 -17.88 -1.78 4.79
CA VAL A 308 -17.72 -0.86 5.93
C VAL A 308 -16.29 -0.84 6.44
N ASP A 309 -15.83 0.34 6.82
CA ASP A 309 -14.62 0.56 7.59
C ASP A 309 -14.97 0.88 9.04
N ALA A 310 -14.26 0.26 9.97
CA ALA A 310 -14.51 0.34 11.41
C ALA A 310 -13.21 0.28 12.21
N ARG A 311 -13.32 0.56 13.51
CA ARG A 311 -12.21 0.49 14.46
C ARG A 311 -12.64 -0.25 15.73
N LEU A 312 -11.84 -1.25 16.12
CA LEU A 312 -12.03 -2.00 17.36
C LEU A 312 -11.64 -1.14 18.58
N LYS A 313 -12.08 -1.58 19.77
CA LYS A 313 -11.81 -0.89 21.05
C LYS A 313 -10.31 -0.73 21.33
N ASP A 314 -9.46 -1.63 20.82
CA ASP A 314 -8.00 -1.60 20.95
C ASP A 314 -7.31 -0.64 19.94
N GLY A 315 -8.06 -0.04 19.03
CA GLY A 315 -7.58 0.83 17.95
C GLY A 315 -7.34 0.12 16.61
N SER A 316 -7.46 -1.22 16.56
CA SER A 316 -7.24 -2.01 15.35
C SER A 316 -8.24 -1.62 14.26
N ARG A 317 -7.77 -1.53 13.01
CA ARG A 317 -8.59 -1.13 11.86
C ARG A 317 -9.24 -2.35 11.24
N VAL A 318 -10.52 -2.25 10.92
CA VAL A 318 -11.33 -3.33 10.37
C VAL A 318 -11.95 -2.87 9.06
N HIS A 319 -11.80 -3.67 8.02
CA HIS A 319 -12.54 -3.54 6.78
C HIS A 319 -13.37 -4.81 6.58
N ALA A 320 -14.67 -4.67 6.33
CA ALA A 320 -15.55 -5.80 6.06
C ALA A 320 -16.32 -5.60 4.77
N ILE A 321 -16.55 -6.71 4.06
CA ILE A 321 -17.33 -6.76 2.82
C ILE A 321 -18.21 -8.01 2.82
N ILE A 322 -19.48 -7.86 2.46
CA ILE A 322 -20.48 -8.93 2.51
C ILE A 322 -21.08 -9.21 1.12
N PRO A 323 -21.77 -10.35 0.93
CA PRO A 323 -22.56 -10.59 -0.28
C PRO A 323 -23.55 -9.45 -0.55
N PRO A 324 -23.86 -9.12 -1.82
CA PRO A 324 -23.46 -9.84 -3.03
C PRO A 324 -22.06 -9.48 -3.58
N LEU A 325 -21.34 -8.53 -2.99
CA LEU A 325 -20.01 -8.15 -3.49
C LEU A 325 -18.95 -9.21 -3.18
N ALA A 326 -19.02 -9.80 -1.99
CA ALA A 326 -18.16 -10.90 -1.58
C ALA A 326 -18.77 -12.25 -2.02
N LEU A 327 -18.49 -12.66 -3.26
CA LEU A 327 -19.09 -13.84 -3.91
C LEU A 327 -18.89 -15.17 -3.18
N LYS A 328 -17.89 -15.24 -2.29
CA LYS A 328 -17.47 -16.44 -1.58
C LYS A 328 -17.94 -16.47 -0.13
N GLY A 329 -18.80 -15.54 0.26
CA GLY A 329 -19.22 -15.30 1.63
C GLY A 329 -18.60 -14.02 2.21
N PRO A 330 -18.98 -13.62 3.43
CA PRO A 330 -18.45 -12.44 4.11
C PRO A 330 -16.94 -12.50 4.27
N ALA A 331 -16.26 -11.38 4.02
CA ALA A 331 -14.83 -11.24 4.19
C ALA A 331 -14.50 -10.09 5.15
N LEU A 332 -13.41 -10.26 5.89
CA LEU A 332 -12.99 -9.36 6.97
C LEU A 332 -11.46 -9.23 6.97
N THR A 333 -10.96 -8.01 6.97
CA THR A 333 -9.53 -7.72 7.15
C THR A 333 -9.33 -6.87 8.39
N ILE A 334 -8.48 -7.32 9.31
CA ILE A 334 -8.12 -6.59 10.51
C ILE A 334 -6.62 -6.30 10.48
N ARG A 335 -6.28 -5.01 10.45
CA ARG A 335 -4.91 -4.55 10.67
C ARG A 335 -4.76 -4.17 12.13
N LYS A 336 -3.98 -4.97 12.87
CA LYS A 336 -3.86 -4.83 14.32
C LYS A 336 -3.14 -3.55 14.69
N PHE A 337 -3.62 -2.92 15.76
CA PHE A 337 -2.93 -1.80 16.36
C PHE A 337 -1.67 -2.31 17.08
N ALA A 338 -0.49 -1.85 16.67
CA ALA A 338 0.76 -2.28 17.29
C ALA A 338 0.85 -1.77 18.76
N LYS A 339 0.92 -2.69 19.72
CA LYS A 339 1.04 -2.37 21.16
C LYS A 339 2.42 -1.80 21.50
N ARG A 340 3.49 -2.37 20.93
CA ARG A 340 4.87 -1.92 21.13
C ARG A 340 5.19 -0.70 20.26
N LYS A 341 5.72 0.34 20.89
CA LYS A 341 6.22 1.54 20.21
C LYS A 341 7.66 1.30 19.79
N LEU A 342 7.95 1.57 18.52
CA LEU A 342 9.32 1.54 18.02
C LEU A 342 9.96 2.91 18.20
N ASP A 343 11.21 2.92 18.63
CA ASP A 343 12.07 4.10 18.64
C ASP A 343 13.13 4.03 17.52
N ALA A 344 13.92 5.10 17.36
CA ALA A 344 14.98 5.12 16.37
C ALA A 344 16.07 4.07 16.66
N GLY A 345 16.33 3.77 17.94
CA GLY A 345 17.26 2.72 18.35
C GLY A 345 16.80 1.33 17.92
N ASP A 346 15.49 1.05 17.93
CA ASP A 346 14.91 -0.18 17.38
C ASP A 346 15.21 -0.30 15.89
N LEU A 347 15.02 0.77 15.12
CA LEU A 347 15.31 0.74 13.68
C LEU A 347 16.78 0.49 13.38
N VAL A 348 17.69 1.09 14.16
CA VAL A 348 19.13 0.82 14.06
C VAL A 348 19.43 -0.64 14.43
N ARG A 349 18.86 -1.16 15.53
CA ARG A 349 19.02 -2.57 15.93
C ARG A 349 18.50 -3.56 14.89
N PHE A 350 17.43 -3.22 14.19
CA PHE A 350 16.87 -4.04 13.11
C PHE A 350 17.65 -3.91 11.79
N GLY A 351 18.59 -2.97 11.69
CA GLY A 351 19.31 -2.68 10.46
C GLY A 351 18.43 -2.00 9.40
N ALA A 352 17.39 -1.27 9.81
CA ALA A 352 16.51 -0.53 8.90
C ALA A 352 17.12 0.81 8.46
N LEU A 353 18.01 1.40 9.26
CA LEU A 353 18.86 2.55 8.92
C LEU A 353 20.14 2.53 9.78
N SER A 354 21.18 3.26 9.38
CA SER A 354 22.43 3.37 10.16
C SER A 354 22.29 4.35 11.34
N PRO A 355 23.15 4.27 12.37
CA PRO A 355 23.19 5.26 13.45
C PRO A 355 23.36 6.70 12.92
N ASP A 356 24.21 6.88 11.92
CA ASP A 356 24.48 8.17 11.29
C ASP A 356 23.25 8.76 10.61
N MET A 357 22.51 7.93 9.86
CA MET A 357 21.24 8.32 9.25
C MET A 357 20.21 8.70 10.32
N ALA A 358 20.18 7.99 11.46
CA ALA A 358 19.27 8.30 12.57
C ALA A 358 19.60 9.66 13.18
N ALA A 359 20.89 9.90 13.47
CA ALA A 359 21.38 11.15 14.04
C ALA A 359 21.14 12.35 13.10
N PHE A 360 21.39 12.16 11.80
CA PHE A 360 21.09 13.17 10.78
C PHE A 360 19.60 13.54 10.77
N LEU A 361 18.72 12.54 10.75
CA LEU A 361 17.27 12.79 10.73
C LEU A 361 16.75 13.44 12.02
N ASP A 362 17.31 13.10 13.19
CA ASP A 362 17.00 13.79 14.46
C ASP A 362 17.34 15.29 14.37
N VAL A 363 18.54 15.61 13.91
CA VAL A 363 18.96 17.01 13.71
C VAL A 363 18.04 17.72 12.74
N CYS A 364 17.71 17.12 11.59
CA CYS A 364 16.80 17.72 10.61
C CYS A 364 15.41 18.00 11.18
N VAL A 365 14.84 17.08 11.98
CA VAL A 365 13.54 17.32 12.62
C VAL A 365 13.64 18.48 13.61
N ARG A 366 14.66 18.50 14.47
CA ARG A 366 14.85 19.56 15.48
C ARG A 366 15.11 20.93 14.85
N SER A 367 15.79 20.97 13.72
CA SER A 367 16.05 22.17 12.93
C SER A 367 14.92 22.55 11.97
N ARG A 368 13.71 22.02 12.18
CA ARG A 368 12.49 22.36 11.41
C ARG A 368 12.60 22.11 9.89
N LYS A 369 13.32 21.06 9.48
CA LYS A 369 13.30 20.64 8.07
C LYS A 369 12.01 19.91 7.72
N ASN A 370 11.44 20.27 6.58
CA ASN A 370 10.25 19.67 6.00
C ASN A 370 10.62 18.33 5.35
N ILE A 371 10.08 17.23 5.88
CA ILE A 371 10.47 15.87 5.49
C ILE A 371 9.28 15.10 4.93
N ILE A 372 9.48 14.48 3.77
CA ILE A 372 8.54 13.53 3.17
C ILE A 372 9.10 12.12 3.27
N VAL A 373 8.37 11.24 3.95
CA VAL A 373 8.67 9.80 3.96
C VAL A 373 7.96 9.12 2.79
N SER A 374 8.74 8.60 1.84
CA SER A 374 8.24 7.96 0.62
C SER A 374 8.45 6.45 0.64
N GLY A 375 7.58 5.70 -0.05
CA GLY A 375 7.66 4.23 -0.09
C GLY A 375 6.41 3.52 -0.59
N GLY A 376 6.59 2.26 -1.01
CA GLY A 376 5.50 1.36 -1.41
C GLY A 376 4.54 1.00 -0.27
N THR A 377 3.48 0.28 -0.59
CA THR A 377 2.54 -0.23 0.41
C THR A 377 3.21 -1.21 1.36
N GLY A 378 2.97 -1.06 2.67
CA GLY A 378 3.56 -1.90 3.70
C GLY A 378 5.07 -1.72 3.90
N SER A 379 5.69 -0.66 3.34
CA SER A 379 7.12 -0.39 3.53
C SER A 379 7.48 0.11 4.92
N GLY A 380 6.50 0.57 5.71
CA GLY A 380 6.71 1.09 7.06
C GLY A 380 6.75 2.62 7.17
N LYS A 381 6.29 3.36 6.14
CA LYS A 381 6.30 4.83 6.12
C LYS A 381 5.72 5.46 7.38
N THR A 382 4.52 5.06 7.77
CA THR A 382 3.84 5.61 8.96
C THR A 382 4.61 5.30 10.24
N THR A 383 5.29 4.15 10.32
CA THR A 383 6.18 3.81 11.43
C THR A 383 7.38 4.74 11.50
N LEU A 384 8.03 5.00 10.37
CA LEU A 384 9.15 5.94 10.31
C LEU A 384 8.69 7.37 10.59
N LEU A 385 7.56 7.80 10.01
CA LEU A 385 6.94 9.09 10.30
C LEU A 385 6.65 9.25 11.79
N ASN A 386 6.13 8.21 12.45
CA ASN A 386 5.86 8.24 13.89
C ASN A 386 7.14 8.45 14.71
N ILE A 387 8.24 7.79 14.33
CA ILE A 387 9.54 7.94 15.01
C ILE A 387 10.08 9.36 14.80
N LEU A 388 10.10 9.85 13.56
CA LEU A 388 10.54 11.21 13.24
C LEU A 388 9.70 12.26 13.97
N SER A 389 8.39 12.04 14.06
CA SER A 389 7.48 12.95 14.78
C SER A 389 7.75 13.00 16.29
N ASN A 390 8.37 11.97 16.87
CA ASN A 390 8.78 11.96 18.27
C ASN A 390 10.15 12.64 18.50
N PHE A 391 10.88 13.02 17.45
CA PHE A 391 12.06 13.90 17.55
C PHE A 391 11.67 15.38 17.67
N ILE A 392 10.40 15.73 17.49
CA ILE A 392 9.89 17.08 17.66
C ILE A 392 10.09 17.52 19.13
N PRO A 393 10.74 18.68 19.39
CA PRO A 393 10.98 19.16 20.75
C PRO A 393 9.70 19.39 21.56
N ALA A 394 9.69 18.96 22.83
CA ALA A 394 8.53 18.97 23.73
C ALA A 394 7.80 20.33 23.93
N GLY A 395 8.44 21.45 23.58
CA GLY A 395 7.88 22.80 23.68
C GLY A 395 6.98 23.20 22.51
N GLU A 396 6.93 22.42 21.43
CA GLU A 396 6.24 22.77 20.19
C GLU A 396 4.79 22.25 20.17
N ARG A 397 3.84 23.03 19.67
CA ARG A 397 2.48 22.54 19.46
C ARG A 397 2.38 21.71 18.19
N VAL A 398 2.08 20.43 18.33
CA VAL A 398 1.98 19.49 17.19
C VAL A 398 0.54 19.15 16.89
N ILE A 399 0.16 19.24 15.62
CA ILE A 399 -1.16 18.79 15.15
C ILE A 399 -0.97 17.67 14.14
N THR A 400 -1.55 16.50 14.43
CA THR A 400 -1.58 15.37 13.50
C THR A 400 -2.89 15.34 12.73
N VAL A 401 -2.83 15.00 11.43
CA VAL A 401 -4.00 14.83 10.57
C VAL A 401 -3.90 13.49 9.84
N GLU A 402 -4.84 12.59 10.06
CA GLU A 402 -4.78 11.22 9.53
C GLU A 402 -6.15 10.73 9.05
N ASP A 403 -6.19 9.78 8.11
CA ASP A 403 -7.47 9.14 7.74
C ASP A 403 -7.99 8.25 8.87
N ALA A 404 -7.06 7.54 9.51
CA ALA A 404 -7.29 6.80 10.73
C ALA A 404 -6.08 7.05 11.61
N ALA A 405 -6.28 7.46 12.88
CA ALA A 405 -5.17 7.78 13.77
C ALA A 405 -4.23 6.57 13.99
N GLU A 406 -3.05 6.58 13.37
CA GLU A 406 -1.98 5.60 13.54
C GLU A 406 -0.80 6.20 14.31
N LEU A 407 -0.61 7.52 14.25
CA LEU A 407 0.48 8.23 14.92
C LEU A 407 0.27 8.29 16.45
N ARG A 408 1.35 8.04 17.19
CA ARG A 408 1.44 8.11 18.65
C ARG A 408 2.65 8.93 19.05
N LEU A 409 2.42 10.24 19.21
CA LEU A 409 3.45 11.17 19.65
C LEU A 409 3.41 11.32 21.18
N HIS A 410 4.58 11.29 21.79
CA HIS A 410 4.78 11.57 23.22
C HIS A 410 4.95 13.06 23.45
N HIS A 411 3.91 13.82 23.12
CA HIS A 411 3.97 15.27 23.14
C HIS A 411 2.86 15.85 24.03
N ALA A 412 3.22 16.71 24.98
CA ALA A 412 2.26 17.33 25.89
C ALA A 412 1.27 18.22 25.13
N HIS A 413 1.77 19.00 24.18
CA HIS A 413 0.97 19.90 23.34
C HIS A 413 0.56 19.25 21.99
N LEU A 414 -0.11 18.10 22.05
CA LEU A 414 -0.58 17.35 20.88
C LEU A 414 -2.08 17.58 20.63
N VAL A 415 -2.46 17.81 19.37
CA VAL A 415 -3.85 17.66 18.91
C VAL A 415 -3.90 16.66 17.77
N SER A 416 -4.72 15.62 17.89
CA SER A 416 -4.89 14.61 16.85
C SER A 416 -6.23 14.76 16.16
N LEU A 417 -6.20 14.88 14.84
CA LEU A 417 -7.37 15.03 13.97
C LEU A 417 -7.49 13.83 13.05
N GLU A 418 -8.70 13.31 12.92
CA GLU A 418 -9.02 12.16 12.06
C GLU A 418 -10.07 12.58 11.02
N SER A 419 -9.86 12.18 9.77
CA SER A 419 -10.86 12.39 8.71
C SER A 419 -12.12 11.58 9.00
N ARG A 420 -13.24 12.00 8.43
CA ARG A 420 -14.52 11.31 8.60
C ARG A 420 -15.14 11.07 7.23
N PRO A 421 -15.37 9.82 6.81
CA PRO A 421 -16.12 9.56 5.59
C PRO A 421 -17.57 10.04 5.74
N ALA A 422 -18.25 10.22 4.61
CA ALA A 422 -19.68 10.50 4.61
C ALA A 422 -20.46 9.40 5.35
N ASN A 423 -21.60 9.77 5.95
CA ASN A 423 -22.55 8.79 6.44
C ASN A 423 -23.26 8.07 5.28
N ALA A 424 -24.12 7.09 5.59
CA ALA A 424 -24.88 6.33 4.58
C ALA A 424 -25.75 7.23 3.66
N GLU A 425 -26.11 8.43 4.10
CA GLU A 425 -26.86 9.43 3.32
C GLU A 425 -25.97 10.38 2.51
N GLY A 426 -24.64 10.13 2.47
CA GLY A 426 -23.68 10.95 1.75
C GLY A 426 -23.32 12.28 2.43
N LYS A 427 -23.71 12.49 3.70
CA LYS A 427 -23.52 13.76 4.43
C LYS A 427 -22.42 13.66 5.49
N GLY A 428 -21.90 14.83 5.88
CA GLY A 428 -21.00 14.97 7.03
C GLY A 428 -19.57 14.48 6.81
N ALA A 429 -19.15 14.28 5.55
CA ALA A 429 -17.75 14.01 5.24
C ALA A 429 -16.86 15.18 5.69
N VAL A 430 -15.72 14.85 6.29
CA VAL A 430 -14.65 15.78 6.63
C VAL A 430 -13.37 15.19 6.06
N SER A 431 -12.83 15.80 5.02
CA SER A 431 -11.64 15.29 4.34
C SER A 431 -10.35 15.69 5.07
N ILE A 432 -9.24 15.02 4.76
CA ILE A 432 -7.90 15.43 5.22
C ILE A 432 -7.62 16.88 4.82
N ARG A 433 -8.04 17.28 3.61
CA ARG A 433 -7.89 18.65 3.12
C ARG A 433 -8.57 19.67 4.04
N ASP A 434 -9.80 19.38 4.46
CA ASP A 434 -10.56 20.26 5.36
C ASP A 434 -9.84 20.40 6.72
N LEU A 435 -9.31 19.28 7.23
CA LEU A 435 -8.57 19.26 8.48
C LEU A 435 -7.26 20.04 8.37
N VAL A 436 -6.46 19.84 7.31
CA VAL A 436 -5.21 20.58 7.06
C VAL A 436 -5.47 22.08 7.02
N LYS A 437 -6.48 22.54 6.27
CA LYS A 437 -6.85 23.96 6.25
C LYS A 437 -7.26 24.49 7.63
N ASN A 438 -7.98 23.68 8.40
CA ASN A 438 -8.39 24.03 9.74
C ASN A 438 -7.19 24.13 10.71
N THR A 439 -6.16 23.28 10.55
CA THR A 439 -4.96 23.31 11.40
C THR A 439 -4.28 24.67 11.38
N LEU A 440 -4.26 25.37 10.25
CA LEU A 440 -3.66 26.70 10.09
C LEU A 440 -4.26 27.76 11.03
N ARG A 441 -5.46 27.52 11.57
CA ARG A 441 -6.13 28.40 12.54
C ARG A 441 -5.92 28.00 14.00
N MET A 442 -5.24 26.88 14.22
CA MET A 442 -5.03 26.27 15.54
C MET A 442 -3.66 26.61 16.15
N ARG A 443 -2.93 27.56 15.53
CA ARG A 443 -1.57 27.98 15.88
C ARG A 443 -0.63 26.77 16.06
N PRO A 444 -0.47 25.88 15.06
CA PRO A 444 0.50 24.80 15.15
C PRO A 444 1.92 25.37 15.06
N ASP A 445 2.85 24.78 15.81
CA ASP A 445 4.28 24.87 15.49
C ASP A 445 4.67 23.82 14.45
N ARG A 446 3.99 22.65 14.47
CA ARG A 446 4.22 21.52 13.55
C ARG A 446 2.91 20.94 13.06
N ILE A 447 2.88 20.62 11.77
CA ILE A 447 1.78 19.86 11.16
C ILE A 447 2.35 18.53 10.67
N VAL A 448 1.74 17.43 11.11
CA VAL A 448 2.10 16.08 10.67
C VAL A 448 0.90 15.48 9.95
N VAL A 449 1.03 15.25 8.65
CA VAL A 449 -0.02 14.61 7.86
C VAL A 449 0.34 13.13 7.71
N GLY A 450 -0.55 12.23 8.13
CA GLY A 450 -0.27 10.79 8.10
C GLY A 450 0.07 10.29 6.71
N GLU A 451 -0.68 10.74 5.70
CA GLU A 451 -0.41 10.43 4.29
C GLU A 451 -1.12 11.43 3.38
N CYS A 452 -0.42 11.92 2.35
CA CYS A 452 -1.04 12.69 1.27
C CYS A 452 -1.48 11.75 0.12
N ARG A 453 -2.76 11.73 -0.18
CA ARG A 453 -3.44 10.93 -1.22
C ARG A 453 -4.16 11.78 -2.28
N GLY A 454 -4.36 13.07 -2.04
CA GLY A 454 -5.15 13.94 -2.89
C GLY A 454 -4.81 15.43 -2.74
N ALA A 455 -5.84 16.25 -2.89
CA ALA A 455 -5.76 17.72 -2.97
C ALA A 455 -5.16 18.41 -1.74
N GLU A 456 -5.17 17.76 -0.58
CA GLU A 456 -4.51 18.23 0.64
C GLU A 456 -3.01 18.45 0.48
N ALA A 457 -2.37 17.81 -0.51
CA ALA A 457 -0.95 18.00 -0.79
C ALA A 457 -0.62 19.47 -1.06
N LEU A 458 -1.49 20.20 -1.75
CA LEU A 458 -1.29 21.62 -2.02
C LEU A 458 -1.37 22.47 -0.75
N ASP A 459 -2.41 22.25 0.06
CA ASP A 459 -2.59 22.98 1.32
C ASP A 459 -1.44 22.70 2.31
N MET A 460 -0.91 21.48 2.27
CA MET A 460 0.26 21.08 3.05
C MET A 460 1.55 21.77 2.56
N LEU A 461 1.81 21.80 1.24
CA LEU A 461 2.95 22.54 0.68
C LEU A 461 2.85 24.04 0.97
N GLN A 462 1.64 24.60 0.96
CA GLN A 462 1.43 25.98 1.37
C GLN A 462 1.75 26.18 2.85
N ALA A 463 1.32 25.28 3.74
CA ALA A 463 1.65 25.34 5.15
C ALA A 463 3.17 25.33 5.39
N MET A 464 3.88 24.42 4.71
CA MET A 464 5.35 24.33 4.73
C MET A 464 6.04 25.63 4.33
N ASN A 465 5.52 26.30 3.30
CA ASN A 465 6.05 27.59 2.83
C ASN A 465 5.60 28.79 3.70
N THR A 466 4.57 28.64 4.54
CA THR A 466 3.94 29.76 5.26
C THR A 466 3.96 29.57 6.77
N GLY A 467 5.15 29.55 7.35
CA GLY A 467 5.35 29.67 8.80
C GLY A 467 5.04 28.40 9.61
N HIS A 468 4.84 27.25 8.95
CA HIS A 468 4.69 25.94 9.60
C HIS A 468 5.82 25.01 9.14
N GLU A 469 7.05 25.51 9.26
CA GLU A 469 8.28 24.78 8.96
C GLU A 469 8.39 23.52 9.81
N GLY A 470 9.12 22.54 9.30
CA GLY A 470 9.34 21.28 10.00
C GLY A 470 8.15 20.34 9.96
N SER A 471 7.23 20.55 9.02
CA SER A 471 6.09 19.67 8.78
C SER A 471 6.55 18.33 8.21
N LEU A 472 5.83 17.27 8.54
CA LEU A 472 6.17 15.90 8.16
C LEU A 472 4.98 15.24 7.45
N THR A 473 5.24 14.43 6.42
CA THR A 473 4.18 13.59 5.82
C THR A 473 4.69 12.27 5.28
N THR A 474 3.77 11.40 4.89
CA THR A 474 4.09 10.27 4.01
C THR A 474 3.46 10.38 2.62
N LEU A 475 4.12 9.73 1.65
CA LEU A 475 3.67 9.65 0.27
C LEU A 475 3.94 8.27 -0.31
N HIS A 476 3.04 7.75 -1.15
CA HIS A 476 3.31 6.56 -1.93
C HIS A 476 4.13 6.85 -3.19
N ALA A 477 5.35 6.34 -3.21
CA ALA A 477 6.23 6.36 -4.37
C ALA A 477 7.32 5.30 -4.26
N ASN A 478 7.84 4.86 -5.41
CA ASN A 478 8.87 3.82 -5.49
C ASN A 478 10.29 4.41 -5.45
N THR A 479 10.45 5.69 -5.77
CA THR A 479 11.72 6.42 -5.74
C THR A 479 11.50 7.87 -5.30
N PRO A 480 12.54 8.59 -4.83
CA PRO A 480 12.44 10.02 -4.52
C PRO A 480 11.95 10.87 -5.70
N ARG A 481 12.36 10.51 -6.93
CA ARG A 481 11.92 11.23 -8.14
C ARG A 481 10.44 10.96 -8.46
N ASP A 482 9.97 9.72 -8.25
CA ASP A 482 8.55 9.39 -8.39
C ASP A 482 7.72 10.11 -7.32
N ALA A 483 8.27 10.33 -6.11
CA ALA A 483 7.61 11.08 -5.06
C ALA A 483 7.31 12.52 -5.50
N LEU A 484 8.27 13.20 -6.14
CA LEU A 484 8.06 14.53 -6.72
C LEU A 484 6.98 14.52 -7.81
N ALA A 485 7.05 13.59 -8.77
CA ALA A 485 6.04 13.48 -9.82
C ALA A 485 4.64 13.17 -9.25
N ARG A 486 4.58 12.39 -8.16
CA ARG A 486 3.34 12.11 -7.44
C ARG A 486 2.80 13.37 -6.76
N LEU A 487 3.64 14.17 -6.10
CA LEU A 487 3.22 15.47 -5.54
C LEU A 487 2.68 16.40 -6.61
N GLU A 488 3.36 16.52 -7.77
CA GLU A 488 2.88 17.31 -8.92
C GLU A 488 1.45 16.88 -9.30
N THR A 489 1.21 15.58 -9.39
CA THR A 489 -0.10 15.01 -9.72
C THR A 489 -1.15 15.32 -8.64
N LEU A 490 -0.81 15.15 -7.36
CA LEU A 490 -1.73 15.40 -6.25
C LEU A 490 -2.13 16.87 -6.16
N VAL A 491 -1.20 17.79 -6.43
CA VAL A 491 -1.47 19.23 -6.48
C VAL A 491 -2.40 19.58 -7.64
N LEU A 492 -2.20 18.99 -8.83
CA LEU A 492 -3.09 19.20 -9.98
C LEU A 492 -4.53 18.74 -9.68
N MET A 493 -4.69 17.67 -8.88
CA MET A 493 -6.02 17.20 -8.45
C MET A 493 -6.73 18.15 -7.49
N ALA A 494 -6.06 19.18 -6.94
CA ALA A 494 -6.68 20.16 -6.07
C ALA A 494 -7.67 21.10 -6.78
N GLY A 495 -7.72 21.05 -8.12
CA GLY A 495 -8.65 21.80 -8.97
C GLY A 495 -8.27 23.26 -9.18
N MET A 496 -7.01 23.62 -8.89
CA MET A 496 -6.47 24.95 -9.19
C MET A 496 -5.75 24.92 -10.54
N ASP A 497 -6.00 25.90 -11.39
CA ASP A 497 -5.33 26.06 -12.68
C ASP A 497 -3.93 26.69 -12.49
N LEU A 498 -3.04 25.93 -11.83
CA LEU A 498 -1.66 26.34 -11.58
C LEU A 498 -0.75 25.78 -12.68
N PRO A 499 0.09 26.64 -13.33
CA PRO A 499 1.11 26.15 -14.23
C PRO A 499 2.06 25.17 -13.53
N LEU A 500 2.47 24.12 -14.23
CA LEU A 500 3.35 23.08 -13.66
C LEU A 500 4.67 23.64 -13.12
N ALA A 501 5.21 24.70 -13.73
CA ALA A 501 6.40 25.39 -13.24
C ALA A 501 6.19 25.95 -11.83
N ALA A 502 5.05 26.60 -11.56
CA ALA A 502 4.74 27.15 -10.25
C ALA A 502 4.53 26.05 -9.20
N ILE A 503 3.94 24.91 -9.58
CA ILE A 503 3.81 23.75 -8.69
C ILE A 503 5.20 23.22 -8.30
N ARG A 504 6.11 23.09 -9.26
CA ARG A 504 7.48 22.64 -9.00
C ARG A 504 8.23 23.62 -8.11
N GLU A 505 8.07 24.91 -8.34
CA GLU A 505 8.69 25.95 -7.49
C GLU A 505 8.18 25.85 -6.06
N GLN A 506 6.87 25.66 -5.86
CA GLN A 506 6.31 25.43 -4.53
C GLN A 506 6.86 24.17 -3.86
N ILE A 507 6.98 23.05 -4.59
CA ILE A 507 7.54 21.80 -4.06
C ILE A 507 9.01 22.00 -3.68
N ALA A 508 9.81 22.61 -4.56
CA ALA A 508 11.24 22.80 -4.36
C ALA A 508 11.56 23.79 -3.22
N SER A 509 10.67 24.76 -2.98
CA SER A 509 10.78 25.68 -1.84
C SER A 509 10.28 25.07 -0.54
N ALA A 510 9.26 24.19 -0.59
CA ALA A 510 8.62 23.67 0.61
C ALA A 510 9.35 22.48 1.22
N VAL A 511 9.89 21.58 0.40
CA VAL A 511 10.37 20.27 0.88
C VAL A 511 11.89 20.29 0.94
N ASP A 512 12.46 20.00 2.11
CA ASP A 512 13.92 19.91 2.28
C ASP A 512 14.42 18.49 1.96
N LEU A 513 13.72 17.46 2.45
CA LEU A 513 14.19 16.07 2.42
C LEU A 513 13.10 15.08 1.99
N ILE A 514 13.52 14.08 1.21
CA ILE A 514 12.76 12.86 0.92
C ILE A 514 13.50 11.66 1.51
N VAL A 515 12.83 10.92 2.40
CA VAL A 515 13.34 9.69 2.99
C VAL A 515 12.63 8.50 2.36
N GLN A 516 13.34 7.74 1.52
CA GLN A 516 12.78 6.61 0.78
C GLN A 516 12.91 5.32 1.58
N GLN A 517 11.78 4.66 1.86
CA GLN A 517 11.71 3.37 2.55
C GLN A 517 11.15 2.27 1.64
N THR A 518 11.85 1.14 1.61
CA THR A 518 11.55 0.00 0.74
C THR A 518 11.32 -1.27 1.57
N ARG A 519 10.27 -2.04 1.23
CA ARG A 519 10.08 -3.43 1.69
C ARG A 519 10.66 -4.37 0.65
N PHE A 520 11.73 -5.08 1.00
CA PHE A 520 12.31 -6.12 0.15
C PHE A 520 11.46 -7.38 0.15
N ALA A 521 11.68 -8.27 -0.83
CA ALA A 521 10.90 -9.50 -1.00
C ALA A 521 10.91 -10.41 0.24
N CYS A 522 11.99 -10.36 1.02
CA CYS A 522 12.14 -11.11 2.28
C CYS A 522 11.33 -10.54 3.46
N GLY A 523 10.64 -9.41 3.27
CA GLY A 523 9.86 -8.70 4.29
C GLY A 523 10.64 -7.60 5.01
N THR A 524 11.97 -7.54 4.85
CA THR A 524 12.82 -6.54 5.50
C THR A 524 12.49 -5.14 4.99
N ARG A 525 12.36 -4.19 5.92
CA ARG A 525 12.07 -2.77 5.64
C ARG A 525 13.32 -1.94 5.89
N ILE A 526 13.79 -1.21 4.88
CA ILE A 526 15.04 -0.44 4.94
C ILE A 526 14.81 0.97 4.38
N VAL A 527 15.41 1.97 5.01
CA VAL A 527 15.58 3.32 4.43
C VAL A 527 16.66 3.24 3.36
N THR A 528 16.25 3.19 2.10
CA THR A 528 17.16 2.95 0.97
C THR A 528 17.83 4.21 0.47
N SER A 529 17.26 5.38 0.74
CA SER A 529 17.81 6.66 0.30
C SER A 529 17.32 7.79 1.21
N ILE A 530 18.21 8.75 1.52
CA ILE A 530 17.86 10.06 2.07
C ILE A 530 18.35 11.09 1.05
N THR A 531 17.41 11.82 0.46
CA THR A 531 17.67 12.75 -0.63
C THR A 531 17.25 14.16 -0.23
N GLU A 532 18.13 15.13 -0.46
CA GLU A 532 17.86 16.56 -0.33
C GLU A 532 17.30 17.13 -1.64
N ILE A 533 16.38 18.07 -1.52
CA ILE A 533 15.95 18.92 -2.63
C ILE A 533 16.74 20.21 -2.58
N THR A 534 17.56 20.46 -3.61
CA THR A 534 18.50 21.59 -3.64
C THR A 534 17.98 22.79 -4.45
N GLY A 535 16.70 22.78 -4.80
CA GLY A 535 16.03 23.83 -5.57
C GLY A 535 15.65 23.40 -6.99
N MET A 536 15.66 24.35 -7.93
CA MET A 536 15.26 24.13 -9.31
C MET A 536 16.24 24.72 -10.31
N GLU A 537 16.43 24.00 -11.42
CA GLU A 537 17.21 24.47 -12.55
C GLU A 537 16.52 24.03 -13.85
N SER A 538 16.36 24.96 -14.80
CA SER A 538 15.74 24.70 -16.12
C SER A 538 14.38 23.99 -16.01
N GLY A 539 13.54 24.40 -15.05
CA GLY A 539 12.19 23.85 -14.83
C GLY A 539 12.15 22.43 -14.24
N LYS A 540 13.28 21.93 -13.72
CA LYS A 540 13.39 20.63 -13.04
C LYS A 540 13.86 20.82 -11.61
N ILE A 541 13.24 20.08 -10.69
CA ILE A 541 13.65 20.00 -9.29
C ILE A 541 14.96 19.20 -9.22
N GLN A 542 15.95 19.78 -8.56
CA GLN A 542 17.25 19.17 -8.33
C GLN A 542 17.24 18.35 -7.05
N LEU A 543 17.90 17.19 -7.11
CA LEU A 543 17.96 16.22 -6.04
C LEU A 543 19.43 15.87 -5.76
N GLN A 544 19.78 15.82 -4.49
CA GLN A 544 21.09 15.41 -4.00
C GLN A 544 20.91 14.24 -3.04
N GLU A 545 21.38 13.06 -3.41
CA GLU A 545 21.35 11.91 -2.51
C GLU A 545 22.47 12.04 -1.48
N LEU A 546 22.12 12.01 -0.19
CA LEU A 546 23.05 12.17 0.93
C LEU A 546 23.48 10.80 1.49
N PHE A 547 22.52 9.88 1.58
CA PHE A 547 22.72 8.51 2.03
C PHE A 547 22.02 7.54 1.10
N ARG A 548 22.60 6.35 0.92
CA ARG A 548 21.97 5.24 0.23
C ARG A 548 22.26 3.89 0.88
N PHE A 549 21.39 2.93 0.61
CA PHE A 549 21.64 1.52 0.89
C PHE A 549 22.21 0.83 -0.36
N ALA A 550 23.45 0.36 -0.28
CA ALA A 550 24.13 -0.38 -1.34
C ALA A 550 23.81 -1.88 -1.22
N SER A 551 22.71 -2.30 -1.86
CA SER A 551 22.30 -3.71 -1.88
C SER A 551 23.30 -4.59 -2.62
N ARG A 552 23.82 -5.63 -1.96
CA ARG A 552 24.59 -6.72 -2.58
C ARG A 552 23.73 -7.88 -3.07
N GLY A 553 22.42 -7.82 -2.84
CA GLY A 553 21.47 -8.84 -3.25
C GLY A 553 20.99 -9.69 -2.07
N TYR A 554 20.42 -10.86 -2.35
CA TYR A 554 19.84 -11.73 -1.31
C TYR A 554 20.80 -12.87 -0.98
N VAL A 555 21.00 -13.13 0.32
CA VAL A 555 21.93 -14.15 0.83
C VAL A 555 21.24 -15.11 1.81
N GLY A 556 21.82 -16.30 1.94
CA GLY A 556 21.37 -17.34 2.88
C GLY A 556 20.10 -18.10 2.46
N PRO A 557 19.76 -19.18 3.18
CA PRO A 557 18.57 -20.00 2.89
C PRO A 557 17.25 -19.24 3.08
N ASP A 558 17.23 -18.23 3.95
CA ASP A 558 16.06 -17.37 4.20
C ASP A 558 15.89 -16.25 3.16
N GLY A 559 16.83 -16.12 2.21
CA GLY A 559 16.83 -15.09 1.18
C GLY A 559 16.80 -13.68 1.75
N LYS A 560 17.58 -13.39 2.81
CA LYS A 560 17.60 -12.07 3.44
C LYS A 560 18.39 -11.09 2.56
N ILE A 561 17.95 -9.82 2.52
CA ILE A 561 18.68 -8.77 1.80
C ILE A 561 20.00 -8.47 2.52
N ASP A 562 21.08 -8.39 1.76
CA ASP A 562 22.41 -7.98 2.22
C ASP A 562 22.83 -6.67 1.52
N GLY A 563 23.56 -5.84 2.24
CA GLY A 563 24.01 -4.53 1.81
C GLY A 563 24.44 -3.68 2.98
N ASP A 564 25.11 -2.57 2.68
CA ASP A 564 25.56 -1.60 3.68
C ASP A 564 24.96 -0.22 3.41
N PHE A 565 24.79 0.57 4.47
CA PHE A 565 24.49 1.98 4.36
C PHE A 565 25.77 2.75 4.05
N THR A 566 25.71 3.70 3.14
CA THR A 566 26.84 4.55 2.75
C THR A 566 26.38 5.99 2.58
N GLY A 567 27.23 6.93 2.98
CA GLY A 567 27.14 8.31 2.53
C GLY A 567 27.51 8.43 1.04
N CYS A 568 27.05 9.50 0.40
CA CYS A 568 27.21 9.74 -1.04
C CYS A 568 28.27 10.82 -1.39
N ASP A 569 29.12 11.19 -0.43
CA ASP A 569 30.13 12.28 -0.53
C ASP A 569 29.52 13.65 -0.83
N MET A 570 28.27 13.85 -0.41
CA MET A 570 27.52 15.09 -0.56
C MET A 570 27.14 15.62 0.80
N VAL A 571 27.53 16.86 1.09
CA VAL A 571 27.14 17.58 2.32
C VAL A 571 25.85 18.34 2.05
N PRO A 572 24.88 18.34 2.98
CA PRO A 572 23.63 19.10 2.82
C PRO A 572 23.88 20.58 2.57
N GLY A 573 23.16 21.18 1.63
CA GLY A 573 23.29 22.60 1.30
C GLY A 573 22.98 23.52 2.48
N PHE A 574 22.14 23.06 3.41
CA PHE A 574 21.77 23.75 4.64
C PHE A 574 22.67 23.45 5.85
N TYR A 575 23.84 22.81 5.68
CA TYR A 575 24.73 22.45 6.79
C TYR A 575 25.19 23.67 7.61
N GLU A 576 25.51 24.78 6.94
CA GLU A 576 25.97 26.01 7.60
C GLU A 576 24.89 26.61 8.51
N ASP A 577 23.63 26.54 8.09
CA ASP A 577 22.49 26.97 8.91
C ASP A 577 22.32 26.08 10.15
N LEU A 578 22.49 24.76 10.00
CA LEU A 578 22.46 23.83 11.14
C LEU A 578 23.57 24.15 12.14
N ARG A 579 24.79 24.37 11.65
CA ARG A 579 25.94 24.70 12.49
C ARG A 579 25.71 26.02 13.24
N ALA A 580 25.19 27.04 12.55
CA ALA A 580 24.86 28.33 13.15
C ALA A 580 23.72 28.22 14.19
N ALA A 581 22.75 27.34 13.98
CA ALA A 581 21.67 27.03 14.90
C ALA A 581 22.08 26.15 16.10
N GLY A 582 23.36 25.76 16.20
CA GLY A 582 23.89 24.94 17.31
C GLY A 582 23.73 23.43 17.13
N TYR A 583 23.50 22.96 15.90
CA TYR A 583 23.40 21.55 15.55
C TYR A 583 24.57 21.11 14.63
N PRO A 584 25.82 21.10 15.11
CA PRO A 584 26.93 20.62 14.29
C PRO A 584 26.76 19.13 13.98
N LEU A 585 26.88 18.77 12.71
CA LEU A 585 26.96 17.38 12.26
C LEU A 585 28.42 17.01 11.97
N ASP A 586 28.78 15.77 12.27
CA ASP A 586 30.03 15.18 11.80
C ASP A 586 29.96 14.96 10.28
N LEU A 587 30.81 15.64 9.52
CA LEU A 587 30.80 15.58 8.07
C LEU A 587 31.26 14.22 7.53
N ASP A 588 31.98 13.43 8.34
CA ASP A 588 32.44 12.11 7.93
C ASP A 588 31.28 11.13 7.71
N MET A 589 30.10 11.39 8.29
CA MET A 589 28.90 10.57 8.08
C MET A 589 28.41 10.54 6.63
N PHE A 590 28.72 11.59 5.85
CA PHE A 590 28.33 11.67 4.44
C PHE A 590 29.35 11.02 3.50
N LYS A 591 30.52 10.64 4.00
CA LYS A 591 31.54 9.98 3.18
C LYS A 591 31.19 8.51 3.00
N PRO A 592 31.54 7.91 1.85
CA PRO A 592 31.48 6.47 1.71
C PRO A 592 32.45 5.82 2.72
N PRO A 593 32.10 4.67 3.31
CA PRO A 593 33.03 3.96 4.18
C PRO A 593 34.29 3.59 3.38
N PRO A 594 35.47 3.57 4.02
CA PRO A 594 36.70 3.17 3.35
C PRO A 594 36.52 1.81 2.70
N ALA A 595 37.01 1.65 1.47
CA ALA A 595 36.89 0.40 0.72
C ALA A 595 37.38 -0.76 1.60
N ARG A 596 36.47 -1.69 1.93
CA ARG A 596 36.85 -2.93 2.62
C ARG A 596 37.76 -3.68 1.66
N VAL A 597 39.05 -3.77 2.00
CA VAL A 597 39.98 -4.67 1.32
C VAL A 597 39.45 -6.08 1.56
N ASP A 598 39.10 -6.77 0.48
CA ASP A 598 38.59 -8.12 0.55
C ASP A 598 39.69 -9.01 1.16
N PRO A 599 39.46 -9.75 2.26
CA PRO A 599 40.49 -10.58 2.89
C PRO A 599 41.07 -11.68 1.97
N GLY A 600 40.50 -11.86 0.77
CA GLY A 600 40.90 -12.84 -0.23
C GLY A 600 41.83 -12.32 -1.34
N GLU A 601 42.01 -11.01 -1.53
CA GLU A 601 42.99 -10.50 -2.49
C GLU A 601 44.38 -10.50 -1.86
N ARG A 602 45.02 -11.68 -1.89
CA ARG A 602 46.49 -11.73 -1.80
C ARG A 602 47.03 -10.97 -3.01
N VAL A 603 47.48 -9.75 -2.78
CA VAL A 603 48.38 -9.06 -3.71
C VAL A 603 49.52 -10.02 -4.01
N SER A 604 49.67 -10.36 -5.29
CA SER A 604 50.74 -11.24 -5.72
C SER A 604 52.09 -10.56 -5.45
N PRO A 605 53.14 -11.28 -4.99
CA PRO A 605 54.46 -10.69 -4.80
C PRO A 605 55.07 -10.08 -6.08
N ALA A 606 54.46 -10.31 -7.25
CA ALA A 606 54.94 -9.80 -8.54
C ALA A 606 54.65 -8.31 -8.77
N ASP A 607 53.74 -7.70 -8.00
CA ASP A 607 53.37 -6.27 -8.18
C ASP A 607 54.20 -5.30 -7.31
N MET A 608 55.14 -5.82 -6.50
CA MET A 608 55.99 -5.03 -5.60
C MET A 608 57.36 -4.65 -6.19
N GLU A 609 57.81 -5.23 -7.31
CA GLU A 609 59.15 -4.95 -7.87
C GLU A 609 59.19 -3.92 -9.01
N GLY A 610 58.05 -3.34 -9.41
CA GLY A 610 57.99 -2.39 -10.53
C GLY A 610 58.21 -0.91 -10.20
N ARG A 611 58.39 -0.52 -8.94
CA ARG A 611 58.41 0.91 -8.52
C ARG A 611 59.64 1.32 -7.72
N HIS A 612 60.83 0.85 -8.08
CA HIS A 612 62.08 1.46 -7.59
C HIS A 612 63.22 1.33 -8.61
N ALA A 613 63.07 1.99 -9.77
CA ALA A 613 64.23 2.34 -10.61
C ALA A 613 63.87 3.53 -11.50
N GLY A 614 64.36 4.72 -11.16
CA GLY A 614 64.24 5.86 -12.08
C GLY A 614 64.29 7.26 -11.47
N PHE A 615 65.13 7.53 -10.48
CA PHE A 615 65.61 8.91 -10.24
C PHE A 615 67.03 8.85 -9.66
N GLY A 616 68.01 9.23 -10.48
CA GLY A 616 69.41 9.33 -10.08
C GLY A 616 70.34 9.70 -11.25
N GLU A 617 70.59 11.01 -11.37
CA GLU A 617 71.70 11.69 -12.09
C GLU A 617 71.70 11.61 -13.64
N ARG A 618 72.17 12.60 -14.43
CA ARG A 618 73.10 13.74 -14.30
C ARG A 618 72.75 14.83 -15.34
N GLY A 619 73.26 16.04 -15.14
CA GLY A 619 73.70 16.93 -16.24
C GLY A 619 73.10 18.31 -16.21
#